data_AF-A0A538FIP3-F1
#
_entry.id   AF-A0A538FIP3-F1
#
_cell.length_a   1.000
_cell.length_b   1.000
_cell.length_c   1.000
_cell.angle_alpha   90.00
_cell.angle_beta   90.00
_cell.angle_gamma   90.00
#
_symmetry.space_group_name_H-M   'P 1'
#
loop_
_entity.id
_entity.type
_entity.pdbx_description
1 polymer ?
#
loop_
_entity_poly.entity_id
_entity_poly.type
_entity_poly.pdbx_seq_one_letter_code
_entity_poly.pdbx_strand_id
1 'polypeptide(L)' 'MNASRESLATAADGDEIQLAAAGDHAKGEFRCTDCGYAITVCRELPPCAMCGCETWQAGLWRPFGRALESSLH' A
#
# COMPACT_ATOMS: atom_id res chain seq x y z
N MET A 1 -1.64 -22.01 -35.91
CA MET A 1 -0.43 -21.46 -35.26
C MET A 1 -0.73 -20.02 -34.91
N ASN A 2 -1.28 -19.77 -33.72
CA ASN A 2 -1.58 -18.43 -33.26
C ASN A 2 -1.80 -18.46 -31.74
N ALA A 3 -0.74 -18.17 -31.01
CA ALA A 3 -0.79 -17.79 -29.61
C ALA A 3 0.33 -16.77 -29.36
N SER A 4 0.20 -15.59 -29.96
CA SER A 4 0.95 -14.43 -29.50
C SER A 4 0.29 -13.99 -28.20
N ARG A 5 0.76 -14.55 -27.08
CA ARG A 5 0.49 -14.05 -25.74
C ARG A 5 1.39 -12.84 -25.55
N GLU A 6 0.95 -11.70 -26.06
CA GLU A 6 1.51 -10.40 -25.73
C GLU A 6 1.03 -10.01 -24.33
N SER A 7 1.95 -10.10 -23.38
CA SER A 7 1.81 -9.64 -22.01
C SER A 7 1.63 -8.12 -22.01
N LEU A 8 0.38 -7.68 -22.04
CA LEU A 8 0.02 -6.30 -21.77
C LEU A 8 0.23 -6.02 -20.29
N ALA A 9 1.41 -5.50 -19.95
CA ALA A 9 1.60 -4.73 -18.74
C ALA A 9 0.68 -3.51 -18.83
N THR A 10 -0.53 -3.66 -18.32
CA THR A 10 -1.45 -2.54 -18.09
C THR A 10 -0.71 -1.58 -17.17
N ALA A 11 -0.35 -0.42 -17.70
CA ALA A 11 -0.08 0.76 -16.90
C ALA A 11 -1.38 1.08 -16.17
N ALA A 12 -1.54 0.51 -14.98
CA ALA A 12 -2.61 0.86 -14.08
C ALA A 12 -2.35 2.29 -13.60
N ASP A 13 -2.91 3.26 -14.33
CA ASP A 13 -3.35 4.51 -13.74
C ASP A 13 -4.56 4.16 -12.86
N GLY A 14 -4.24 3.59 -11.70
CA GLY A 14 -5.18 3.11 -10.71
C GLY A 14 -4.44 3.18 -9.40
N ASP A 15 -4.92 4.03 -8.50
CA ASP A 15 -4.48 4.08 -7.11
C ASP A 15 -4.93 2.79 -6.41
N GLU A 16 -4.41 1.65 -6.87
CA GLU A 16 -4.74 0.36 -6.32
C GLU A 16 -3.96 0.21 -5.03
N ILE A 17 -4.70 0.34 -3.93
CA ILE A 17 -4.18 0.22 -2.58
C ILE A 17 -3.70 -1.21 -2.38
N GLN A 18 -2.39 -1.39 -2.24
CA GLN A 18 -1.83 -2.69 -1.87
C GLN A 18 -2.06 -2.93 -0.39
N LEU A 19 -2.73 -4.03 -0.06
CA LEU A 19 -2.92 -4.50 1.31
C LEU A 19 -1.89 -5.59 1.64
N ALA A 20 -1.38 -5.55 2.86
CA ALA A 20 -0.49 -6.53 3.45
C ALA A 20 -0.98 -6.91 4.85
N ALA A 21 -0.65 -8.12 5.29
CA ALA A 21 -1.01 -8.63 6.60
C ALA A 21 0.18 -8.59 7.58
N ALA A 22 -0.10 -8.62 8.88
CA ALA A 22 0.93 -8.89 9.88
C ALA A 22 1.56 -10.28 9.61
N GLY A 23 2.88 -10.36 9.77
CA GLY A 23 3.69 -11.53 9.40
C GLY A 23 4.19 -11.52 7.95
N ASP A 24 3.66 -10.66 7.07
CA ASP A 24 4.17 -10.55 5.71
C ASP A 24 5.58 -9.98 5.69
N HIS A 25 6.41 -10.56 4.81
CA HIS A 25 7.75 -10.05 4.55
C HIS A 25 7.66 -8.87 3.57
N ALA A 26 7.76 -7.66 4.10
CA ALA A 26 7.60 -6.44 3.33
C ALA A 26 8.60 -5.37 3.75
N LYS A 27 8.88 -4.42 2.84
CA LYS A 27 9.76 -3.28 3.11
C LYS A 27 9.16 -2.02 2.55
N GLY A 28 9.07 -0.98 3.37
CA GLY A 28 8.48 0.29 2.97
C GLY A 28 7.66 0.92 4.09
N GLU A 29 6.89 1.94 3.73
CA GLU A 29 5.92 2.58 4.62
C GLU A 29 4.58 1.87 4.54
N PHE A 30 3.96 1.65 5.69
CA PHE A 30 2.66 1.00 5.83
C PHE A 30 1.78 1.81 6.76
N ARG A 31 0.48 1.88 6.46
CA ARG A 31 -0.52 2.55 7.28
C ARG A 31 -1.60 1.55 7.70
N CYS A 32 -1.93 1.51 8.98
CA CYS A 32 -3.00 0.66 9.49
C CYS A 32 -4.33 1.07 8.88
N THR A 33 -5.10 0.11 8.37
CA THR A 33 -6.39 0.36 7.71
C THR A 33 -7.50 0.77 8.67
N ASP A 34 -7.30 0.54 9.97
CA ASP A 34 -8.30 0.80 11.02
C ASP A 34 -8.06 2.14 11.73
N CYS A 35 -6.88 2.33 12.33
CA CYS A 35 -6.57 3.55 13.10
C CYS A 35 -5.73 4.58 12.33
N GLY A 36 -5.22 4.25 11.14
CA GLY A 36 -4.39 5.14 10.35
C GLY A 36 -2.94 5.32 10.84
N TYR A 37 -2.51 4.60 11.87
CA TYR A 37 -1.12 4.62 12.37
C TYR A 37 -0.15 4.15 11.29
N ALA A 38 0.94 4.89 11.07
CA ALA A 38 1.92 4.58 10.03
C ALA A 38 3.24 4.07 10.63
N ILE A 39 3.85 3.09 9.97
CA ILE A 39 5.15 2.53 10.33
C ILE A 39 6.03 2.35 9.10
N THR A 40 7.34 2.30 9.30
CA THR A 40 8.30 1.84 8.28
C THR A 40 8.79 0.45 8.67
N VAL A 41 8.64 -0.51 7.77
CA VAL A 41 9.08 -1.89 7.95
C VAL A 41 10.29 -2.17 7.07
N CYS A 42 11.25 -2.92 7.60
CA CYS A 42 12.44 -3.36 6.87
C CYS A 42 12.50 -4.87 6.64
N ARG A 43 11.60 -5.65 7.27
CA ARG A 43 11.63 -7.12 7.19
C ARG A 43 10.24 -7.75 7.27
N GLU A 44 9.58 -7.68 8.42
CA GLU A 44 8.29 -8.34 8.68
C GLU A 44 7.30 -7.33 9.28
N LEU A 45 6.06 -7.37 8.83
CA LEU A 45 4.98 -6.50 9.32
C LEU A 45 4.50 -6.94 10.71
N PRO A 46 4.64 -6.12 11.75
CA PRO A 46 4.05 -6.41 13.05
C PRO A 46 2.53 -6.12 13.05
N PRO A 47 1.76 -6.65 14.01
CA PRO A 47 0.43 -6.13 14.31
C PRO A 47 0.48 -4.66 14.74
N CYS A 48 -0.60 -3.92 14.52
CA CYS A 48 -0.66 -2.50 14.86
C CYS A 48 -0.50 -2.29 16.37
N ALA A 49 0.52 -1.52 16.78
CA ALA A 49 0.78 -1.22 18.18
C ALA A 49 -0.32 -0.36 18.86
N MET A 50 -1.22 0.26 18.08
CA MET A 50 -2.29 1.12 18.59
C MET A 50 -3.62 0.38 18.77
N CYS A 51 -4.09 -0.34 17.75
CA CYS A 51 -5.39 -1.01 17.78
C CYS A 51 -5.33 -2.55 17.70
N GLY A 52 -4.15 -3.14 17.48
CA GLY A 52 -3.97 -4.58 17.32
C GLY A 52 -4.43 -5.13 15.97
N CYS A 53 -4.91 -4.29 15.05
CA CYS A 53 -5.27 -4.71 13.70
C CYS A 53 -4.04 -5.29 12.96
N GLU A 54 -4.28 -6.32 12.15
CA GLU A 54 -3.25 -7.03 11.40
C GLU A 54 -3.22 -6.65 9.92
N THR A 55 -4.01 -5.64 9.52
CA THR A 55 -4.13 -5.22 8.13
C THR A 55 -3.47 -3.87 7.90
N TRP A 56 -2.64 -3.83 6.87
CA TRP A 56 -1.82 -2.69 6.52
C TRP A 56 -2.04 -2.31 5.06
N GLN A 57 -2.19 -1.02 4.79
CA GLN A 57 -2.09 -0.43 3.47
C GLN A 57 -0.63 -0.07 3.21
N ALA A 58 -0.03 -0.60 2.15
CA ALA A 58 1.27 -0.17 1.70
C ALA A 58 1.14 1.27 1.15
N GLY A 59 1.90 2.19 1.74
CA GLY A 59 1.97 3.55 1.24
C GLY A 59 2.65 3.53 -0.13
N LEU A 60 2.00 4.09 -1.14
CA LEU A 60 2.66 4.44 -2.39
C LEU A 60 3.73 5.47 -2.00
N TRP A 61 4.98 5.06 -1.83
CA TRP A 61 6.03 5.97 -1.39
C TRP A 61 6.15 7.08 -2.44
N ARG A 62 5.75 8.29 -2.05
CA ARG A 62 5.73 9.49 -2.87
C ARG A 62 6.49 10.56 -2.07
N PRO A 63 7.78 10.81 -2.37
CA PRO A 63 8.57 11.80 -1.64
C PRO A 63 7.99 13.22 -1.72
N PHE A 64 7.10 13.47 -2.68
CA PHE A 64 6.33 14.70 -2.85
C PHE A 64 4.86 14.40 -3.19
N GLY A 65 4.21 13.52 -2.44
CA GLY A 65 2.76 13.32 -2.56
C GLY A 65 2.05 14.61 -2.18
N ARG A 66 1.50 15.34 -3.15
CA ARG A 66 0.63 16.49 -2.91
C ARG A 66 -0.46 16.06 -1.94
N ALA A 67 -0.54 16.69 -0.77
CA ALA A 67 -1.83 16.91 -0.12
C ALA A 67 -2.62 17.82 -1.07
N LEU A 68 -3.22 17.25 -2.12
CA LEU A 68 -4.27 17.93 -2.85
C LEU A 68 -5.48 17.88 -1.92
N GLU A 69 -5.49 18.86 -1.03
CA GLU A 69 -6.63 19.36 -0.30
C GLU A 69 -7.94 18.97 -1.00
N SER A 70 -8.72 18.10 -0.35
CA SER A 70 -10.16 18.01 -0.61
C SER A 70 -10.76 19.34 -0.18
N SER A 71 -10.69 20.32 -1.08
CA SER A 71 -11.53 21.51 -1.09
C SER A 71 -12.15 21.61 -2.48
N LEU A 72 -13.10 20.71 -2.75
CA LEU A 72 -14.11 20.96 -3.77
C LEU A 72 -15.48 20.77 -3.12
N HIS A 73 -16.19 21.89 -3.12
CA HIS A 73 -17.52 22.20 -2.60
C HIS A 73 -18.58 21.11 -2.75
#